data_AF-A0A7K4V856-F1
#
_entry.id   AF-A0A7K4V856-F1
#
_cell.length_a   1.000
_cell.length_b   1.000
_cell.length_c   1.000
_cell.angle_alpha   90.00
_cell.angle_beta   90.00
_cell.angle_gamma   90.00
#
_symmetry.space_group_name_H-M   'P 1'
#
loop_
_entity.id
_entity.type
_entity.pdbx_description
1 polymer ?
#
loop_
_entity_poly.entity_id
_entity_poly.type
_entity_poly.pdbx_seq_one_letter_code
_entity_poly.pdbx_strand_id
1 'polypeptide(L)'
;NGIRRSLKSSNGFVLFPYRLNILLAGMNPLYFHAVNVILHCLVTLVLMYTCDKAVFKDCRLAFVTALFFAVHPIHTEAVTGIVGRADVLACLLFLLAFLSYNRSVDQLYVGEHFPPTASPFFLLLSLFLGTCAMLVKETGVTVFGVCLVYDFFSLSYNGLKFPHIIFFPFSLPFLRRNGAIPQRPVPAPWGLPPSGRENGKQQQQQQRCAQRGSWSSCHPPVPREQPSLPVPSRAIWAIRSYLTANNNQNFLYTARPFLKRAALVISYVILVLYFRLWIMGGSMPMFSEQDNPASFSPYFLTRFLTYSYLLAFNAWLLLAPITLCYDWQVGSIPLVESIWDVRNLATVFLLLVMTLLSLHCIAAFKKLEHKEVLVGLLFLVFPFIPASNLFFRVGFVVAERVLYMPSMGYCILFVHGLKKLSTWLNKWRITVPTLFALLLLLFSWKTVKQNEIWLSRESLFSSGVKTLPHNAKVHYNYANFLKDQGRNVEAIYHYKTALKLYPRHASALNNLGTLTKDVVEAKDYYRRALQLNPQHNRALFNLGNLFKSQGKKEEAVILLRDSIKYGPEFADAYSSLASLLAEQERLKEAEEVYKAGIENCPESSDLHNNYGVFLVDTG
;
A
#
# COMPACT_ATOMS: atom_id res chain seq x y z
N ASN A 1 -26.05 -4.18 -2.63
CA ASN A 1 -25.68 -4.01 -4.06
C ASN A 1 -24.17 -3.94 -4.34
N GLY A 2 -23.37 -3.13 -3.64
CA GLY A 2 -21.91 -3.10 -3.83
C GLY A 2 -21.20 -4.44 -3.52
N ILE A 3 -21.63 -5.14 -2.47
CA ILE A 3 -21.14 -6.48 -2.12
C ILE A 3 -21.48 -7.51 -3.22
N ARG A 4 -22.70 -7.47 -3.80
CA ARG A 4 -23.13 -8.34 -4.92
C ARG A 4 -22.35 -8.10 -6.22
N ARG A 5 -21.95 -6.85 -6.53
CA ARG A 5 -21.10 -6.55 -7.69
C ARG A 5 -19.62 -6.93 -7.45
N SER A 6 -19.10 -6.72 -6.24
CA SER A 6 -17.77 -7.21 -5.85
C SER A 6 -17.70 -8.74 -5.80
N LEU A 7 -18.81 -9.41 -5.44
CA LEU A 7 -19.00 -10.86 -5.49
C LEU A 7 -18.88 -11.44 -6.91
N LYS A 8 -19.19 -10.66 -7.95
CA LYS A 8 -19.09 -11.07 -9.37
C LYS A 8 -17.71 -10.79 -9.99
N SER A 9 -16.87 -9.92 -9.43
CA SER A 9 -15.64 -9.44 -10.11
C SER A 9 -14.32 -9.69 -9.37
N SER A 10 -14.28 -10.46 -8.28
CA SER A 10 -13.07 -10.60 -7.46
C SER A 10 -12.82 -12.04 -7.01
N ASN A 11 -11.56 -12.47 -7.19
CA ASN A 11 -10.98 -13.77 -6.83
C ASN A 11 -11.56 -14.38 -5.53
N GLY A 12 -11.89 -15.68 -5.57
CA GLY A 12 -12.54 -16.41 -4.47
C GLY A 12 -11.83 -16.36 -3.10
N PHE A 13 -10.53 -16.05 -3.06
CA PHE A 13 -9.74 -15.93 -1.81
C PHE A 13 -10.05 -14.67 -1.00
N VAL A 14 -10.29 -13.51 -1.63
CA VAL A 14 -10.74 -12.30 -0.92
C VAL A 14 -12.14 -12.51 -0.36
N LEU A 15 -12.94 -13.31 -1.06
CA LEU A 15 -14.35 -13.53 -0.76
C LEU A 15 -14.59 -14.48 0.42
N PHE A 16 -13.69 -15.45 0.63
CA PHE A 16 -13.76 -16.41 1.72
C PHE A 16 -13.99 -15.77 3.11
N PRO A 17 -13.19 -14.78 3.57
CA PRO A 17 -13.42 -14.16 4.86
C PRO A 17 -14.75 -13.39 4.93
N TYR A 18 -15.28 -12.88 3.80
CA TYR A 18 -16.62 -12.26 3.79
C TYR A 18 -17.72 -13.31 3.90
N ARG A 19 -17.61 -14.44 3.18
CA ARG A 19 -18.57 -15.55 3.29
C ARG A 19 -18.60 -16.13 4.70
N LEU A 20 -17.43 -16.34 5.31
CA LEU A 20 -17.32 -16.82 6.69
C LEU A 20 -17.98 -15.84 7.67
N ASN A 21 -17.75 -14.53 7.48
CA ASN A 21 -18.41 -13.51 8.31
C ASN A 21 -19.94 -13.53 8.17
N ILE A 22 -20.44 -13.65 6.95
CA ILE A 22 -21.89 -13.75 6.69
C ILE A 22 -22.47 -15.00 7.34
N LEU A 23 -21.74 -16.12 7.28
CA LEU A 23 -22.18 -17.38 7.88
C LEU A 23 -22.22 -17.32 9.41
N LEU A 24 -21.27 -16.62 10.04
CA LEU A 24 -21.16 -16.54 11.50
C LEU A 24 -22.01 -15.43 12.13
N ALA A 25 -22.15 -14.29 11.45
CA ALA A 25 -22.70 -13.06 12.03
C ALA A 25 -23.72 -12.34 11.12
N GLY A 26 -24.10 -12.95 9.99
CA GLY A 26 -25.05 -12.39 9.05
C GLY A 26 -24.55 -11.14 8.32
N MET A 27 -25.48 -10.29 7.89
CA MET A 27 -25.21 -9.08 7.08
C MET A 27 -25.03 -7.81 7.92
N ASN A 28 -24.80 -7.92 9.23
CA ASN A 28 -24.67 -6.77 10.12
C ASN A 28 -23.30 -6.07 9.92
N PRO A 29 -23.27 -4.77 9.50
CA PRO A 29 -22.05 -4.03 9.19
C PRO A 29 -21.03 -3.97 10.35
N LEU A 30 -21.50 -4.01 11.58
CA LEU A 30 -20.65 -3.91 12.78
C LEU A 30 -19.61 -5.03 12.82
N TYR A 31 -20.00 -6.27 12.49
CA TYR A 31 -19.07 -7.40 12.49
C TYR A 31 -18.04 -7.32 11.36
N PHE A 32 -18.40 -6.76 10.20
CA PHE A 32 -17.42 -6.52 9.13
C PHE A 32 -16.34 -5.54 9.57
N HIS A 33 -16.76 -4.48 10.25
CA HIS A 33 -15.83 -3.49 10.80
C HIS A 33 -14.96 -4.07 11.92
N ALA A 34 -15.56 -4.80 12.87
CA ALA A 34 -14.84 -5.43 13.98
C ALA A 34 -13.72 -6.36 13.49
N VAL A 35 -13.97 -7.18 12.46
CA VAL A 35 -12.93 -8.03 11.84
C VAL A 35 -11.78 -7.20 11.27
N ASN A 36 -12.06 -6.07 10.60
CA ASN A 36 -11.00 -5.22 10.06
C ASN A 36 -10.18 -4.57 11.17
N VAL A 37 -10.81 -4.15 12.27
CA VAL A 37 -10.11 -3.61 13.45
C VAL A 37 -9.22 -4.68 14.09
N ILE A 38 -9.71 -5.91 14.27
CA ILE A 38 -8.91 -7.02 14.79
C ILE A 38 -7.70 -7.29 13.88
N LEU A 39 -7.89 -7.33 12.57
CA LEU A 39 -6.80 -7.50 11.61
C LEU A 39 -5.80 -6.34 11.70
N HIS A 40 -6.24 -5.09 11.87
CA HIS A 40 -5.36 -3.93 12.03
C HIS A 40 -4.53 -4.01 13.32
N CYS A 41 -5.14 -4.44 14.43
CA CYS A 41 -4.42 -4.72 15.68
C CYS A 41 -3.37 -5.81 15.48
N LEU A 42 -3.70 -6.91 14.79
CA LEU A 42 -2.75 -7.97 14.48
C LEU A 42 -1.59 -7.47 13.60
N VAL A 43 -1.88 -6.69 12.55
CA VAL A 43 -0.84 -6.07 11.71
C VAL A 43 0.08 -5.20 12.56
N THR A 44 -0.47 -4.38 13.45
CA THR A 44 0.29 -3.51 14.34
C THR A 44 1.21 -4.31 15.27
N LEU A 45 0.70 -5.39 15.88
CA LEU A 45 1.50 -6.28 16.75
C LEU A 45 2.60 -7.01 15.97
N VAL A 46 2.29 -7.52 14.78
CA VAL A 46 3.28 -8.18 13.92
C VAL A 46 4.31 -7.18 13.40
N LEU A 47 3.92 -5.93 13.11
CA LEU A 47 4.84 -4.86 12.74
C LEU A 47 5.78 -4.52 13.91
N MET A 48 5.25 -4.41 15.14
CA MET A 48 6.07 -4.21 16.34
C MET A 48 7.10 -5.33 16.49
N TYR A 49 6.67 -6.59 16.37
CA TYR A 49 7.56 -7.75 16.42
C TYR A 49 8.60 -7.73 15.29
N THR A 50 8.20 -7.37 14.08
CA THR A 50 9.11 -7.22 12.93
C THR A 50 10.15 -6.14 13.20
N CYS A 51 9.71 -5.01 13.77
CA CYS A 51 10.59 -3.91 14.12
C CYS A 51 11.59 -4.29 15.22
N ASP A 52 11.16 -5.04 16.24
CA ASP A 52 12.02 -5.55 17.32
C ASP A 52 13.07 -6.56 16.83
N LYS A 53 12.69 -7.46 15.90
CA LYS A 53 13.59 -8.53 15.43
C LYS A 53 14.47 -8.15 14.26
N ALA A 54 13.99 -7.33 13.33
CA ALA A 54 14.67 -7.09 12.06
C ALA A 54 15.14 -5.64 11.85
N VAL A 55 14.60 -4.67 12.60
CA VAL A 55 14.79 -3.24 12.30
C VAL A 55 15.61 -2.53 13.37
N PHE A 56 15.08 -2.41 14.59
CA PHE A 56 15.68 -1.64 15.67
C PHE A 56 16.40 -2.55 16.67
N LYS A 57 17.49 -2.03 17.25
CA LYS A 57 18.16 -2.66 18.39
C LYS A 57 17.46 -2.38 19.73
N ASP A 58 16.65 -1.32 19.81
CA ASP A 58 15.94 -0.89 21.02
C ASP A 58 14.44 -1.16 20.83
N CYS A 59 13.87 -2.03 21.67
CA CYS A 59 12.47 -2.43 21.62
C CYS A 59 11.50 -1.24 21.80
N ARG A 60 11.93 -0.16 22.45
CA ARG A 60 11.11 1.06 22.63
C ARG A 60 10.81 1.74 21.30
N LEU A 61 11.76 1.71 20.36
CA LEU A 61 11.56 2.29 19.02
C LEU A 61 10.59 1.45 18.19
N ALA A 62 10.63 0.13 18.36
CA ALA A 62 9.67 -0.79 17.75
C ALA A 62 8.25 -0.51 18.26
N PHE A 63 8.09 -0.33 19.58
CA PHE A 63 6.81 0.06 20.19
C PHE A 63 6.29 1.41 19.67
N VAL A 64 7.14 2.45 19.65
CA VAL A 64 6.75 3.78 19.14
C VAL A 64 6.38 3.74 17.66
N THR A 65 7.11 2.95 16.85
CA THR A 65 6.79 2.75 15.43
C THR A 65 5.41 2.11 15.25
N ALA A 66 5.10 1.10 16.07
CA ALA A 66 3.80 0.46 16.06
C ALA A 66 2.68 1.39 16.52
N LEU A 67 2.92 2.25 17.51
CA LEU A 67 1.95 3.27 17.94
C LEU A 67 1.64 4.27 16.83
N PHE A 68 2.67 4.84 16.18
CA PHE A 68 2.46 5.76 15.06
C PHE A 68 1.73 5.11 13.90
N PHE A 69 2.04 3.84 13.61
CA PHE A 69 1.29 3.06 12.65
C PHE A 69 -0.17 2.93 13.08
N ALA A 70 -0.45 2.44 14.30
CA ALA A 70 -1.81 2.18 14.78
C ALA A 70 -2.75 3.39 14.71
N VAL A 71 -2.23 4.60 14.93
CA VAL A 71 -3.05 5.82 14.96
C VAL A 71 -2.97 6.65 13.68
N HIS A 72 -2.31 6.16 12.63
CA HIS A 72 -2.07 6.95 11.42
C HIS A 72 -3.37 7.22 10.64
N PRO A 73 -3.75 8.48 10.36
CA PRO A 73 -5.02 8.80 9.71
C PRO A 73 -5.21 8.20 8.31
N ILE A 74 -4.12 7.90 7.60
CA ILE A 74 -4.16 7.23 6.29
C ILE A 74 -4.81 5.84 6.33
N HIS A 75 -4.93 5.23 7.51
CA HIS A 75 -5.52 3.89 7.66
C HIS A 75 -7.05 3.90 7.72
N THR A 76 -7.67 5.07 7.93
CA THR A 76 -9.11 5.14 8.16
C THR A 76 -9.91 4.48 7.05
N GLU A 77 -9.62 4.73 5.77
CA GLU A 77 -10.34 4.06 4.67
C GLU A 77 -10.14 2.54 4.68
N ALA A 78 -8.89 2.08 4.84
CA ALA A 78 -8.55 0.65 4.79
C ALA A 78 -9.15 -0.14 5.96
N VAL A 79 -9.30 0.47 7.13
CA VAL A 79 -9.80 -0.19 8.35
C VAL A 79 -11.31 -0.01 8.50
N THR A 80 -11.86 1.18 8.27
CA THR A 80 -13.30 1.44 8.43
C THR A 80 -14.12 0.88 7.28
N GLY A 81 -13.63 0.98 6.04
CA GLY A 81 -14.32 0.49 4.86
C GLY A 81 -14.44 -1.03 4.86
N ILE A 82 -15.66 -1.55 4.64
CA ILE A 82 -15.90 -3.01 4.51
C ILE A 82 -14.96 -3.62 3.46
N VAL A 83 -14.80 -2.95 2.32
CA VAL A 83 -13.96 -3.41 1.20
C VAL A 83 -12.46 -3.37 1.53
N GLY A 84 -12.05 -2.56 2.53
CA GLY A 84 -10.66 -2.35 2.95
C GLY A 84 -9.99 -3.57 3.60
N ARG A 85 -10.76 -4.61 3.94
CA ARG A 85 -10.25 -5.88 4.50
C ARG A 85 -9.10 -6.47 3.69
N ALA A 86 -9.16 -6.35 2.36
CA ALA A 86 -8.13 -6.88 1.48
C ALA A 86 -6.75 -6.26 1.76
N ASP A 87 -6.68 -4.96 2.05
CA ASP A 87 -5.41 -4.26 2.27
C ASP A 87 -4.81 -4.66 3.63
N VAL A 88 -5.63 -4.71 4.67
CA VAL A 88 -5.21 -5.08 6.03
C VAL A 88 -4.78 -6.55 6.08
N LEU A 89 -5.56 -7.46 5.48
CA LEU A 89 -5.24 -8.89 5.42
C LEU A 89 -3.98 -9.16 4.58
N ALA A 90 -3.86 -8.52 3.40
CA ALA A 90 -2.66 -8.66 2.59
C ALA A 90 -1.41 -8.12 3.31
N CYS A 91 -1.55 -7.05 4.11
CA CYS A 91 -0.46 -6.49 4.89
C CYS A 91 -0.01 -7.45 6.01
N LEU A 92 -0.95 -8.12 6.68
CA LEU A 92 -0.65 -9.14 7.68
C LEU A 92 0.14 -10.29 7.05
N LEU A 93 -0.35 -10.82 5.93
CA LEU A 93 0.30 -11.91 5.20
C LEU A 93 1.67 -11.48 4.65
N PHE A 94 1.81 -10.24 4.18
CA PHE A 94 3.08 -9.64 3.76
C PHE A 94 4.12 -9.66 4.88
N LEU A 95 3.76 -9.18 6.08
CA LEU A 95 4.69 -9.17 7.22
C LEU A 95 5.06 -10.58 7.68
N LEU A 96 4.08 -11.50 7.74
CA LEU A 96 4.34 -12.90 8.10
C LEU A 96 5.21 -13.61 7.06
N ALA A 97 5.03 -13.33 5.77
CA ALA A 97 5.87 -13.84 4.70
C ALA A 97 7.32 -13.32 4.84
N PHE A 98 7.51 -12.03 5.14
CA PHE A 98 8.83 -11.45 5.39
C PHE A 98 9.51 -12.06 6.63
N LEU A 99 8.79 -12.22 7.74
CA LEU A 99 9.32 -12.86 8.95
C LEU A 99 9.69 -14.33 8.72
N SER A 100 8.83 -15.07 8.00
CA SER A 100 9.08 -16.47 7.64
C SER A 100 10.31 -16.59 6.74
N TYR A 101 10.47 -15.66 5.79
CA TYR A 101 11.65 -15.59 4.93
C TYR A 101 12.92 -15.39 5.77
N ASN A 102 12.91 -14.40 6.67
CA ASN A 102 14.06 -14.10 7.54
C ASN A 102 14.45 -15.28 8.44
N ARG A 103 13.46 -16.09 8.86
CA ARG A 103 13.70 -17.31 9.64
C ARG A 103 14.20 -18.49 8.79
N SER A 104 13.92 -18.48 7.49
CA SER A 104 14.41 -19.51 6.56
C SER A 104 15.91 -19.38 6.27
N VAL A 105 16.47 -18.18 6.47
CA VAL A 105 17.87 -17.85 6.24
C VAL A 105 18.65 -18.03 7.55
N ASP A 106 19.74 -18.78 7.50
CA ASP A 106 20.57 -19.00 8.70
C ASP A 106 21.37 -17.74 9.08
N GLN A 107 20.88 -16.97 10.05
CA GLN A 107 21.59 -15.79 10.54
C GLN A 107 22.74 -16.13 11.51
N LEU A 108 22.83 -17.38 11.98
CA LEU A 108 23.86 -17.87 12.91
C LEU A 108 25.10 -18.43 12.19
N TYR A 109 25.06 -18.56 10.86
CA TYR A 109 26.22 -18.96 10.08
C TYR A 109 27.30 -17.86 10.11
N VAL A 110 28.39 -18.13 10.82
CA VAL A 110 29.57 -17.25 10.92
C VAL A 110 30.54 -17.63 9.80
N GLY A 111 30.78 -16.73 8.85
CA GLY A 111 31.77 -16.91 7.78
C GLY A 111 31.70 -15.83 6.70
N GLU A 112 32.62 -15.88 5.73
CA GLU A 112 32.67 -14.93 4.60
C GLU A 112 31.54 -15.12 3.55
N HIS A 113 30.65 -16.12 3.70
CA HIS A 113 29.69 -16.58 2.69
C HIS A 113 28.23 -16.19 2.95
N PHE A 114 27.42 -16.10 1.88
CA PHE A 114 25.98 -15.82 2.01
C PHE A 114 25.29 -16.91 2.81
N PRO A 115 24.36 -16.54 3.71
CA PRO A 115 23.74 -17.50 4.60
C PRO A 115 22.97 -18.55 3.79
N PRO A 116 23.22 -19.86 4.05
CA PRO A 116 22.45 -20.92 3.44
C PRO A 116 21.01 -20.89 3.95
N THR A 117 20.14 -21.59 3.23
CA THR A 117 18.76 -21.80 3.69
C THR A 117 18.78 -22.78 4.87
N ALA A 118 18.62 -22.26 6.10
CA ALA A 118 18.52 -23.04 7.33
C ALA A 118 17.28 -23.94 7.36
N SER A 119 16.15 -23.41 6.88
CA SER A 119 14.88 -24.11 6.94
C SER A 119 14.09 -23.97 5.63
N PRO A 120 14.04 -25.04 4.80
CA PRO A 120 13.21 -25.03 3.60
C PRO A 120 11.72 -24.90 3.93
N PHE A 121 11.28 -25.39 5.10
CA PHE A 121 9.90 -25.23 5.56
C PHE A 121 9.51 -23.75 5.69
N PHE A 122 10.33 -22.94 6.37
CA PHE A 122 10.04 -21.50 6.52
C PHE A 122 10.13 -20.75 5.18
N LEU A 123 10.99 -21.20 4.25
CA LEU A 123 11.02 -20.66 2.90
C LEU A 123 9.72 -20.97 2.15
N LEU A 124 9.26 -22.22 2.17
CA LEU A 124 7.98 -22.62 1.57
C LEU A 124 6.79 -21.90 2.21
N LEU A 125 6.79 -21.73 3.53
CA LEU A 125 5.78 -20.95 4.25
C LEU A 125 5.78 -19.48 3.79
N SER A 126 6.96 -18.87 3.62
CA SER A 126 7.07 -17.52 3.07
C SER A 126 6.51 -17.41 1.66
N LEU A 127 6.84 -18.37 0.78
CA LEU A 127 6.30 -18.44 -0.59
C LEU A 127 4.77 -18.58 -0.59
N PHE A 128 4.23 -19.46 0.25
CA PHE A 128 2.79 -19.65 0.40
C PHE A 128 2.10 -18.38 0.90
N LEU A 129 2.58 -17.80 2.01
CA LEU A 129 2.00 -16.57 2.59
C LEU A 129 2.08 -15.38 1.62
N GLY A 130 3.18 -15.22 0.89
CA GLY A 130 3.33 -14.17 -0.12
C GLY A 130 2.38 -14.36 -1.30
N THR A 131 2.14 -15.61 -1.72
CA THR A 131 1.14 -15.93 -2.75
C THR A 131 -0.28 -15.66 -2.26
N CYS A 132 -0.61 -16.03 -1.01
CA CYS A 132 -1.88 -15.65 -0.40
C CYS A 132 -2.04 -14.12 -0.34
N ALA A 133 -1.00 -13.38 0.04
CA ALA A 133 -1.02 -11.92 0.06
C ALA A 133 -1.31 -11.36 -1.33
N MET A 134 -0.66 -11.88 -2.38
CA MET A 134 -0.88 -11.48 -3.78
C MET A 134 -2.32 -11.78 -4.26
N LEU A 135 -2.86 -12.95 -3.90
CA LEU A 135 -4.23 -13.33 -4.26
C LEU A 135 -5.28 -12.47 -3.56
N VAL A 136 -4.98 -12.01 -2.34
CA VAL A 136 -5.80 -11.05 -1.61
C VAL A 136 -5.69 -9.64 -2.20
N LYS A 137 -4.46 -9.19 -2.50
CA LYS A 137 -4.19 -7.86 -3.06
C LYS A 137 -2.93 -7.86 -3.92
N GLU A 138 -2.97 -7.19 -5.06
CA GLU A 138 -1.87 -7.16 -6.04
C GLU A 138 -0.53 -6.75 -5.48
N THR A 139 -0.52 -5.80 -4.54
CA THR A 139 0.68 -5.29 -3.89
C THR A 139 1.40 -6.35 -3.06
N GLY A 140 0.72 -7.44 -2.68
CA GLY A 140 1.30 -8.53 -1.90
C GLY A 140 2.49 -9.22 -2.58
N VAL A 141 2.55 -9.26 -3.92
CA VAL A 141 3.67 -9.87 -4.66
C VAL A 141 5.02 -9.17 -4.36
N THR A 142 4.97 -7.92 -3.95
CA THR A 142 6.16 -7.09 -3.71
C THR A 142 6.99 -7.60 -2.53
N VAL A 143 6.42 -8.44 -1.65
CA VAL A 143 7.13 -9.05 -0.52
C VAL A 143 8.34 -9.87 -0.97
N PHE A 144 8.25 -10.55 -2.12
CA PHE A 144 9.36 -11.35 -2.64
C PHE A 144 10.54 -10.47 -3.05
N GLY A 145 10.27 -9.33 -3.67
CA GLY A 145 11.28 -8.32 -3.98
C GLY A 145 11.92 -7.75 -2.71
N VAL A 146 11.11 -7.42 -1.71
CA VAL A 146 11.59 -6.95 -0.40
C VAL A 146 12.49 -7.98 0.27
N CYS A 147 12.10 -9.26 0.30
CA CYS A 147 12.88 -10.34 0.87
C CYS A 147 14.23 -10.51 0.16
N LEU A 148 14.24 -10.54 -1.18
CA LEU A 148 15.48 -10.72 -1.95
C LEU A 148 16.45 -9.56 -1.80
N VAL A 149 15.95 -8.31 -1.79
CA VAL A 149 16.81 -7.14 -1.57
C VAL A 149 17.30 -7.12 -0.13
N TYR A 150 16.45 -7.38 0.85
CA TYR A 150 16.85 -7.45 2.26
C TYR A 150 17.93 -8.52 2.50
N ASP A 151 17.75 -9.71 1.92
CA ASP A 151 18.69 -10.83 1.99
C ASP A 151 20.04 -10.54 1.34
N PHE A 152 20.02 -9.90 0.16
CA PHE A 152 21.22 -9.41 -0.49
C PHE A 152 22.05 -8.50 0.43
N PHE A 153 21.38 -7.62 1.19
CA PHE A 153 22.04 -6.72 2.14
C PHE A 153 22.35 -7.35 3.51
N SER A 154 21.78 -8.51 3.84
CA SER A 154 21.95 -9.19 5.14
C SER A 154 23.37 -9.73 5.34
N LEU A 155 24.05 -10.19 4.28
CA LEU A 155 25.43 -10.70 4.33
C LEU A 155 26.42 -9.67 4.88
N SER A 156 26.38 -8.43 4.37
CA SER A 156 27.43 -7.44 4.64
C SER A 156 27.58 -7.13 6.13
N TYR A 157 26.51 -7.28 6.91
CA TYR A 157 26.51 -7.00 8.35
C TYR A 157 27.34 -7.99 9.20
N ASN A 158 27.49 -9.25 8.78
CA ASN A 158 28.16 -10.29 9.58
C ASN A 158 29.66 -10.44 9.26
N GLY A 159 30.13 -9.95 8.12
CA GLY A 159 31.50 -10.17 7.63
C GLY A 159 32.63 -9.36 8.31
N LEU A 160 32.34 -8.48 9.28
CA LEU A 160 33.32 -7.51 9.80
C LEU A 160 33.36 -7.39 11.34
N LYS A 161 32.79 -8.36 12.07
CA LYS A 161 32.93 -8.41 13.55
C LYS A 161 34.31 -8.85 14.06
N PHE A 162 35.32 -9.06 13.19
CA PHE A 162 36.73 -9.30 13.57
C PHE A 162 37.68 -8.65 12.54
N PRO A 163 38.82 -8.04 12.95
CA PRO A 163 39.82 -8.64 13.84
C PRO A 163 40.33 -7.75 14.99
N HIS A 164 40.15 -8.20 16.24
CA HIS A 164 41.18 -8.07 17.27
C HIS A 164 41.77 -9.46 17.51
N ILE A 165 42.59 -9.92 16.56
CA ILE A 165 43.54 -10.99 16.83
C ILE A 165 44.85 -10.31 17.16
N ILE A 166 45.33 -10.56 18.38
CA ILE A 166 46.61 -10.11 18.90
C ILE A 166 47.71 -10.59 17.95
N PHE A 167 48.38 -9.67 17.26
CA PHE A 167 49.63 -9.93 16.56
C PHE A 167 50.72 -10.19 17.61
N PHE A 168 51.09 -11.45 17.83
CA PHE A 168 52.42 -11.77 18.35
C PHE A 168 53.39 -11.78 17.15
N PRO A 169 54.49 -11.01 17.17
CA PRO A 169 55.46 -11.04 16.09
C PRO A 169 56.25 -12.35 16.18
N PHE A 170 56.15 -13.14 15.11
CA PHE A 170 57.02 -14.28 14.84
C PHE A 170 58.44 -13.77 14.57
N SER A 171 59.37 -14.05 15.48
CA SER A 171 60.80 -14.08 15.19
C SER A 171 61.27 -15.53 15.26
N LEU A 172 61.72 -16.07 14.12
CA LEU A 172 62.38 -17.38 14.01
C LEU A 172 63.64 -17.44 14.91
N PRO A 173 64.00 -18.64 15.39
CA PRO A 173 65.22 -19.23 14.85
C PRO A 173 65.18 -20.76 14.62
N PHE A 174 65.70 -21.12 13.45
CA PHE A 174 66.60 -22.23 13.11
C PHE A 174 66.95 -23.32 14.17
N LEU A 175 66.70 -24.59 13.80
CA LEU A 175 67.46 -25.83 14.06
C LEU A 175 68.02 -26.16 15.46
N ARG A 176 67.45 -27.20 16.13
CA ARG A 176 68.20 -28.44 16.46
C ARG A 176 67.31 -29.57 16.98
N ARG A 177 67.84 -30.77 16.73
CA ARG A 177 67.35 -32.15 16.87
C ARG A 177 67.22 -32.65 18.32
N ASN A 178 66.36 -33.66 18.50
CA ASN A 178 66.33 -34.76 19.50
C ASN A 178 65.28 -34.70 20.63
N GLY A 179 64.45 -35.77 20.66
CA GLY A 179 64.32 -36.61 21.86
C GLY A 179 63.02 -36.52 22.68
N ALA A 180 62.31 -37.64 22.73
CA ALA A 180 61.46 -38.14 23.82
C ALA A 180 59.99 -37.68 23.95
N ILE A 181 59.12 -38.66 23.71
CA ILE A 181 57.73 -38.89 24.17
C ILE A 181 57.77 -39.28 25.68
N PRO A 182 56.69 -39.42 26.52
CA PRO A 182 55.23 -39.12 26.41
C PRO A 182 54.61 -38.41 27.67
N GLN A 183 53.32 -38.03 27.61
CA GLN A 183 52.19 -38.69 28.32
C GLN A 183 50.97 -37.77 28.49
N ARG A 184 49.79 -38.34 28.24
CA ARG A 184 48.44 -37.77 28.41
C ARG A 184 48.02 -37.77 29.88
N PRO A 185 47.01 -36.96 30.24
CA PRO A 185 45.97 -37.47 31.15
C PRO A 185 44.55 -37.27 30.61
N VAL A 186 43.71 -38.27 30.91
CA VAL A 186 42.24 -38.32 30.75
C VAL A 186 41.63 -38.44 32.17
N PRO A 187 40.40 -37.97 32.41
CA PRO A 187 40.00 -37.27 33.62
C PRO A 187 39.03 -38.06 34.53
N ALA A 188 38.80 -37.56 35.75
CA ALA A 188 37.65 -37.92 36.60
C ALA A 188 37.50 -36.93 37.80
N PRO A 189 36.38 -36.93 38.56
CA PRO A 189 35.49 -35.77 38.65
C PRO A 189 35.18 -35.26 40.08
N TRP A 190 34.55 -34.07 40.13
CA TRP A 190 33.55 -33.53 41.07
C TRP A 190 33.49 -34.03 42.55
N GLY A 191 33.63 -33.09 43.49
CA GLY A 191 33.24 -33.23 44.89
C GLY A 191 33.30 -31.89 45.65
N LEU A 192 32.22 -31.56 46.35
CA LEU A 192 31.84 -30.30 47.02
C LEU A 192 32.64 -29.95 48.31
N PRO A 193 32.48 -28.73 48.88
CA PRO A 193 33.42 -28.06 49.79
C PRO A 193 33.10 -28.31 51.29
N PRO A 194 33.81 -27.70 52.25
CA PRO A 194 33.30 -26.43 52.81
C PRO A 194 34.35 -25.45 53.40
N SER A 195 33.89 -24.20 53.56
CA SER A 195 34.10 -23.26 54.69
C SER A 195 35.48 -23.02 55.31
N GLY A 196 35.86 -21.74 55.40
CA GLY A 196 36.91 -21.29 56.33
C GLY A 196 37.26 -19.82 56.19
N ARG A 197 36.56 -18.97 56.95
CA ARG A 197 36.89 -17.56 57.20
C ARG A 197 38.27 -17.41 57.83
N GLU A 198 38.95 -16.30 57.49
CA GLU A 198 39.44 -15.23 58.39
C GLU A 198 40.89 -14.75 58.17
N ASN A 199 40.97 -13.44 57.86
CA ASN A 199 41.86 -12.41 58.40
C ASN A 199 43.38 -12.65 58.55
N GLY A 200 44.15 -11.74 57.95
CA GLY A 200 45.52 -11.43 58.37
C GLY A 200 46.20 -10.39 57.49
N LYS A 201 46.36 -9.17 58.00
CA LYS A 201 47.07 -8.03 57.39
C LYS A 201 48.60 -8.18 57.54
N GLN A 202 49.33 -7.27 56.85
CA GLN A 202 50.76 -6.89 57.00
C GLN A 202 51.73 -7.81 56.26
N GLN A 203 52.80 -7.39 55.57
CA GLN A 203 53.64 -6.17 55.53
C GLN A 203 54.28 -6.14 54.11
N GLN A 204 54.27 -5.05 53.36
CA GLN A 204 55.35 -4.06 53.29
C GLN A 204 56.77 -4.66 53.26
N GLN A 205 57.34 -4.83 52.05
CA GLN A 205 58.78 -4.61 51.89
C GLN A 205 59.12 -4.01 50.54
N GLN A 206 59.62 -2.79 50.65
CA GLN A 206 60.20 -1.93 49.64
C GLN A 206 61.67 -2.35 49.49
N GLN A 207 62.13 -2.61 48.26
CA GLN A 207 63.55 -2.48 47.93
C GLN A 207 63.68 -1.66 46.64
N ARG A 208 64.24 -0.47 46.81
CA ARG A 208 64.75 0.44 45.79
C ARG A 208 66.27 0.47 45.90
N CYS A 209 66.89 0.88 44.80
CA CYS A 209 68.26 1.38 44.56
C CYS A 209 69.16 0.39 43.80
N ALA A 210 69.95 0.79 42.79
CA ALA A 210 70.16 2.12 42.18
C ALA A 210 70.96 1.97 40.85
N GLN A 211 70.77 2.96 39.95
CA GLN A 211 71.71 3.67 39.04
C GLN A 211 72.79 2.87 38.26
N ARG A 212 73.16 3.14 36.98
CA ARG A 212 73.48 4.41 36.31
C ARG A 212 73.84 4.13 34.82
N GLY A 213 73.64 5.06 33.88
CA GLY A 213 74.40 5.08 32.59
C GLY A 213 73.75 5.75 31.35
N SER A 214 74.10 7.03 31.09
CA SER A 214 74.18 7.82 29.83
C SER A 214 73.25 7.55 28.62
N TRP A 215 72.37 8.49 28.23
CA TRP A 215 72.53 9.56 27.20
C TRP A 215 72.65 9.10 25.73
N SER A 216 71.61 9.35 24.93
CA SER A 216 71.70 10.07 23.63
C SER A 216 70.31 10.33 23.02
N SER A 217 70.24 11.47 22.32
CA SER A 217 69.06 12.22 21.85
C SER A 217 68.60 11.77 20.45
N CYS A 218 67.31 11.95 20.09
CA CYS A 218 66.82 12.29 18.74
C CYS A 218 65.30 12.57 18.73
N HIS A 219 64.91 13.77 18.28
CA HIS A 219 63.53 14.18 17.98
C HIS A 219 63.06 13.67 16.59
N PRO A 220 61.74 13.46 16.36
CA PRO A 220 61.21 13.07 15.05
C PRO A 220 60.87 14.28 14.16
N PRO A 221 60.96 14.18 12.82
CA PRO A 221 60.56 15.24 11.91
C PRO A 221 59.08 15.15 11.49
N VAL A 222 58.48 16.32 11.31
CA VAL A 222 57.13 16.59 10.80
C VAL A 222 57.03 16.25 9.30
N PRO A 223 55.93 15.68 8.77
CA PRO A 223 55.75 15.51 7.33
C PRO A 223 55.13 16.76 6.66
N ARG A 224 55.70 17.13 5.51
CA ARG A 224 55.28 18.21 4.60
C ARG A 224 53.97 17.88 3.86
N GLU A 225 53.14 18.90 3.66
CA GLU A 225 51.98 18.92 2.75
C GLU A 225 52.40 19.05 1.27
N GLN A 226 51.66 18.39 0.36
CA GLN A 226 51.64 18.68 -1.08
C GLN A 226 50.21 18.50 -1.66
N PRO A 227 49.89 19.19 -2.78
CA PRO A 227 48.57 19.78 -3.02
C PRO A 227 47.59 18.90 -3.81
N SER A 228 46.30 19.20 -3.63
CA SER A 228 45.14 18.54 -4.23
C SER A 228 44.70 19.20 -5.54
N LEU A 229 44.46 18.39 -6.58
CA LEU A 229 43.65 18.71 -7.76
C LEU A 229 42.84 17.45 -8.18
N PRO A 230 41.74 17.62 -8.93
CA PRO A 230 40.47 16.95 -8.67
C PRO A 230 40.25 15.75 -9.58
N VAL A 231 39.71 14.65 -9.03
CA VAL A 231 39.37 13.47 -9.82
C VAL A 231 37.91 13.07 -9.59
N PRO A 232 36.99 13.33 -10.54
CA PRO A 232 35.77 12.54 -10.63
C PRO A 232 36.16 11.14 -11.11
N SER A 233 35.50 10.10 -10.56
CA SER A 233 35.49 8.67 -11.00
C SER A 233 36.01 7.59 -10.04
N ARG A 234 36.53 7.89 -8.84
CA ARG A 234 36.97 6.82 -7.91
C ARG A 234 35.86 5.89 -7.43
N ALA A 235 34.59 6.32 -7.41
CA ALA A 235 33.47 5.50 -6.94
C ALA A 235 33.01 4.45 -7.97
N ILE A 236 32.92 4.82 -9.24
CA ILE A 236 32.60 3.91 -10.33
C ILE A 236 33.78 2.96 -10.55
N TRP A 237 35.02 3.47 -10.46
CA TRP A 237 36.21 2.65 -10.53
C TRP A 237 36.35 1.72 -9.32
N ALA A 238 35.88 2.08 -8.12
CA ALA A 238 35.91 1.22 -6.93
C ALA A 238 34.84 0.11 -6.94
N ILE A 239 33.63 0.39 -7.43
CA ILE A 239 32.60 -0.64 -7.64
C ILE A 239 33.04 -1.57 -8.77
N ARG A 240 33.53 -0.99 -9.87
CA ARG A 240 34.08 -1.76 -10.98
C ARG A 240 35.30 -2.54 -10.50
N SER A 241 36.23 -2.00 -9.72
CA SER A 241 37.42 -2.71 -9.22
C SER A 241 37.09 -3.73 -8.14
N TYR A 242 36.07 -3.53 -7.29
CA TYR A 242 35.59 -4.59 -6.40
C TYR A 242 34.92 -5.72 -7.19
N LEU A 243 34.31 -5.41 -8.34
CA LEU A 243 33.73 -6.38 -9.29
C LEU A 243 34.72 -6.88 -10.37
N THR A 244 35.93 -6.34 -10.49
CA THR A 244 36.90 -6.66 -11.57
C THR A 244 38.30 -6.98 -11.09
N ALA A 245 38.66 -6.74 -9.83
CA ALA A 245 39.95 -7.14 -9.28
C ALA A 245 39.90 -8.59 -8.79
N ASN A 246 40.27 -9.50 -9.70
CA ASN A 246 40.80 -10.83 -9.46
C ASN A 246 40.15 -11.67 -8.34
N ASN A 247 38.80 -11.74 -8.32
CA ASN A 247 38.08 -12.66 -7.43
C ASN A 247 36.66 -13.04 -7.88
N ASN A 248 36.34 -12.98 -9.19
CA ASN A 248 35.01 -13.33 -9.68
C ASN A 248 34.59 -14.77 -9.33
N GLN A 249 35.55 -15.71 -9.26
CA GLN A 249 35.27 -17.08 -8.81
C GLN A 249 34.93 -17.14 -7.31
N ASN A 250 35.64 -16.40 -6.47
CA ASN A 250 35.37 -16.38 -5.03
C ASN A 250 34.06 -15.64 -4.72
N PHE A 251 33.77 -14.49 -5.34
CA PHE A 251 32.47 -13.81 -5.14
C PHE A 251 31.28 -14.69 -5.57
N LEU A 252 31.36 -15.36 -6.72
CA LEU A 252 30.31 -16.28 -7.16
C LEU A 252 30.17 -17.50 -6.24
N TYR A 253 31.28 -18.02 -5.70
CA TYR A 253 31.27 -19.11 -4.73
C TYR A 253 30.62 -18.67 -3.41
N THR A 254 30.99 -17.49 -2.92
CA THR A 254 30.45 -16.82 -1.73
C THR A 254 28.97 -16.49 -1.87
N ALA A 255 28.54 -16.03 -3.06
CA ALA A 255 27.16 -15.68 -3.39
C ALA A 255 26.28 -16.87 -3.79
N ARG A 256 26.86 -18.06 -3.98
CA ARG A 256 26.16 -19.25 -4.46
C ARG A 256 24.89 -19.60 -3.66
N PRO A 257 24.87 -19.53 -2.31
CA PRO A 257 23.65 -19.81 -1.54
C PRO A 257 22.53 -18.80 -1.80
N PHE A 258 22.87 -17.50 -1.87
CA PHE A 258 21.93 -16.44 -2.23
C PHE A 258 21.43 -16.60 -3.67
N LEU A 259 22.33 -16.81 -4.64
CA LEU A 259 21.96 -16.96 -6.05
C LEU A 259 21.01 -18.14 -6.28
N LYS A 260 21.22 -19.27 -5.60
CA LYS A 260 20.30 -20.43 -5.65
C LYS A 260 18.92 -20.07 -5.12
N ARG A 261 18.86 -19.41 -3.95
CA ARG A 261 17.60 -18.99 -3.33
C ARG A 261 16.89 -17.92 -4.16
N ALA A 262 17.63 -16.93 -4.68
CA ALA A 262 17.11 -15.88 -5.55
C ALA A 262 16.55 -16.45 -6.86
N ALA A 263 17.27 -17.37 -7.51
CA ALA A 263 16.79 -18.05 -8.71
C ALA A 263 15.49 -18.82 -8.44
N LEU A 264 15.39 -19.52 -7.30
CA LEU A 264 14.17 -20.23 -6.89
C LEU A 264 13.00 -19.27 -6.63
N VAL A 265 13.22 -18.18 -5.89
CA VAL A 265 12.17 -17.20 -5.59
C VAL A 265 11.72 -16.49 -6.87
N ILE A 266 12.65 -16.08 -7.74
CA ILE A 266 12.33 -15.40 -9.00
C ILE A 266 11.55 -16.34 -9.94
N SER A 267 11.98 -17.59 -10.10
CA SER A 267 11.26 -18.56 -10.93
C SER A 267 9.84 -18.84 -10.38
N TYR A 268 9.70 -18.94 -9.05
CA TYR A 268 8.41 -19.06 -8.39
C TYR A 268 7.52 -17.83 -8.63
N VAL A 269 8.06 -16.61 -8.51
CA VAL A 269 7.30 -15.36 -8.76
C VAL A 269 6.82 -15.31 -10.20
N ILE A 270 7.65 -15.67 -11.17
CA ILE A 270 7.25 -15.73 -12.59
C ILE A 270 6.08 -16.72 -12.77
N LEU A 271 6.18 -17.92 -12.18
CA LEU A 271 5.12 -18.93 -12.25
C LEU A 271 3.80 -18.43 -11.64
N VAL A 272 3.86 -17.80 -10.47
CA VAL A 272 2.69 -17.31 -9.75
C VAL A 272 2.06 -16.09 -10.46
N LEU A 273 2.87 -15.21 -11.06
CA LEU A 273 2.36 -14.11 -11.90
C LEU A 273 1.70 -14.62 -13.17
N TYR A 274 2.27 -15.65 -13.81
CA TYR A 274 1.64 -16.30 -14.96
C TYR A 274 0.29 -16.91 -14.58
N PHE A 275 0.25 -17.69 -13.50
CA PHE A 275 -0.99 -18.27 -12.97
C PHE A 275 -2.04 -17.21 -12.67
N ARG A 276 -1.62 -16.07 -12.12
CA ARG A 276 -2.49 -14.93 -11.85
C ARG A 276 -3.08 -14.31 -13.12
N LEU A 277 -2.25 -14.07 -14.14
CA LEU A 277 -2.71 -13.53 -15.43
C LEU A 277 -3.67 -14.50 -16.13
N TRP A 278 -3.41 -15.80 -16.00
CA TRP A 278 -4.29 -16.85 -16.51
C TRP A 278 -5.68 -16.82 -15.84
N ILE A 279 -5.74 -16.69 -14.51
CA ILE A 279 -7.02 -16.53 -13.78
C ILE A 279 -7.78 -15.26 -14.23
N MET A 280 -7.06 -14.18 -14.55
CA MET A 280 -7.65 -12.92 -15.00
C MET A 280 -8.15 -12.96 -16.44
N GLY A 281 -8.13 -14.11 -17.12
CA GLY A 281 -8.57 -14.23 -18.51
C GLY A 281 -7.65 -13.51 -19.51
N GLY A 282 -6.38 -13.31 -19.14
CA GLY A 282 -5.34 -12.79 -20.03
C GLY A 282 -5.45 -11.31 -20.42
N SER A 283 -6.40 -10.55 -19.85
CA SER A 283 -6.57 -9.13 -20.15
C SER A 283 -6.37 -8.25 -18.92
N MET A 284 -5.79 -7.06 -19.12
CA MET A 284 -5.70 -6.04 -18.09
C MET A 284 -7.03 -5.28 -17.98
N PRO A 285 -7.42 -4.80 -16.80
CA PRO A 285 -8.61 -3.98 -16.65
C PRO A 285 -8.52 -2.73 -17.54
N MET A 286 -9.57 -2.51 -18.33
CA MET A 286 -9.72 -1.30 -19.14
C MET A 286 -10.17 -0.16 -18.25
N PHE A 287 -9.40 0.93 -18.26
CA PHE A 287 -9.74 2.16 -17.53
C PHE A 287 -10.31 3.20 -18.49
N SER A 288 -11.04 4.17 -17.96
CA SER A 288 -11.59 5.32 -18.69
C SER A 288 -10.89 6.63 -18.29
N GLU A 289 -11.06 7.68 -19.10
CA GLU A 289 -10.50 9.01 -18.80
C GLU A 289 -11.01 9.58 -17.47
N GLN A 290 -12.23 9.22 -17.08
CA GLN A 290 -12.80 9.61 -15.80
C GLN A 290 -12.06 8.97 -14.60
N ASP A 291 -11.51 7.77 -14.79
CA ASP A 291 -10.78 7.04 -13.74
C ASP A 291 -9.42 7.68 -13.46
N ASN A 292 -8.68 7.99 -14.52
CA ASN A 292 -7.36 8.60 -14.42
C ASN A 292 -7.07 9.52 -15.63
N PRO A 293 -7.45 10.82 -15.56
CA PRO A 293 -7.31 11.75 -16.68
C PRO A 293 -5.85 11.91 -17.14
N ALA A 294 -4.92 11.96 -16.18
CA ALA A 294 -3.49 12.11 -16.48
C ALA A 294 -3.01 11.03 -17.44
N SER A 295 -3.48 9.81 -17.21
CA SER A 295 -3.15 8.64 -18.00
C SER A 295 -3.58 8.71 -19.46
N PHE A 296 -4.65 9.45 -19.76
CA PHE A 296 -5.21 9.64 -21.10
C PHE A 296 -4.69 10.88 -21.82
N SER A 297 -3.85 11.70 -21.17
CA SER A 297 -3.29 12.89 -21.82
C SER A 297 -2.46 12.49 -23.06
N PRO A 298 -2.64 13.17 -24.21
CA PRO A 298 -1.90 12.87 -25.43
C PRO A 298 -0.41 13.21 -25.29
N TYR A 299 -0.06 14.13 -24.39
CA TYR A 299 1.30 14.61 -24.21
C TYR A 299 2.07 13.76 -23.21
N PHE A 300 3.24 13.25 -23.63
CA PHE A 300 4.13 12.50 -22.75
C PHE A 300 4.63 13.34 -21.57
N LEU A 301 4.97 14.61 -21.80
CA LEU A 301 5.48 15.51 -20.76
C LEU A 301 4.45 15.69 -19.64
N THR A 302 3.19 15.96 -19.98
CA THR A 302 2.10 16.10 -19.00
C THR A 302 1.91 14.84 -18.17
N ARG A 303 1.96 13.66 -18.80
CA ARG A 303 1.91 12.37 -18.10
C ARG A 303 3.05 12.23 -17.10
N PHE A 304 4.28 12.44 -17.55
CA PHE A 304 5.48 12.31 -16.73
C PHE A 304 5.49 13.28 -15.54
N LEU A 305 5.24 14.56 -15.79
CA LEU A 305 5.21 15.59 -14.73
C LEU A 305 4.09 15.31 -13.73
N THR A 306 2.89 14.98 -14.21
CA THR A 306 1.75 14.68 -13.34
C THR A 306 2.03 13.46 -12.48
N TYR A 307 2.50 12.35 -13.06
CA TYR A 307 2.83 11.15 -12.29
C TYR A 307 3.94 11.38 -11.27
N SER A 308 4.96 12.15 -11.63
CA SER A 308 6.04 12.49 -10.71
C SER A 308 5.54 13.33 -9.54
N TYR A 309 4.67 14.30 -9.80
CA TYR A 309 3.99 15.07 -8.76
C TYR A 309 3.08 14.19 -7.89
N LEU A 310 2.37 13.22 -8.47
CA LEU A 310 1.55 12.29 -7.70
C LEU A 310 2.38 11.49 -6.70
N LEU A 311 3.63 11.14 -6.99
CA LEU A 311 4.53 10.53 -6.00
C LEU A 311 4.73 11.47 -4.80
N ALA A 312 5.00 12.75 -5.05
CA ALA A 312 5.17 13.76 -4.01
C ALA A 312 3.89 14.01 -3.23
N PHE A 313 2.74 14.03 -3.89
CA PHE A 313 1.45 14.16 -3.24
C PHE A 313 1.14 12.96 -2.33
N ASN A 314 1.39 11.72 -2.78
CA ASN A 314 1.21 10.54 -1.94
C ASN A 314 2.17 10.52 -0.74
N ALA A 315 3.42 10.96 -0.92
CA ALA A 315 4.36 11.14 0.20
C ALA A 315 3.89 12.22 1.18
N TRP A 316 3.29 13.31 0.67
CA TRP A 316 2.68 14.34 1.50
C TRP A 316 1.50 13.81 2.32
N LEU A 317 0.68 12.92 1.77
CA LEU A 317 -0.40 12.27 2.53
C LEU A 317 0.10 11.41 3.71
N LEU A 318 1.30 10.82 3.58
CA LEU A 318 1.93 10.11 4.70
C LEU A 318 2.51 11.08 5.75
N LEU A 319 3.14 12.16 5.30
CA LEU A 319 3.77 13.15 6.20
C LEU A 319 2.74 14.02 6.94
N ALA A 320 1.72 14.47 6.21
CA ALA A 320 0.72 15.42 6.64
C ALA A 320 -0.65 15.00 6.06
N PRO A 321 -1.36 14.03 6.69
CA PRO A 321 -2.66 13.53 6.24
C PRO A 321 -3.78 14.54 6.51
N ILE A 322 -3.69 15.74 5.94
CA ILE A 322 -4.62 16.85 6.16
C ILE A 322 -5.86 16.69 5.27
N THR A 323 -5.63 16.44 3.98
CA THR A 323 -6.64 16.30 2.94
C THR A 323 -6.80 14.84 2.55
N LEU A 324 -7.73 14.14 3.19
CA LEU A 324 -8.10 12.77 2.88
C LEU A 324 -9.46 12.76 2.17
N CYS A 325 -9.63 11.88 1.20
CA CYS A 325 -10.86 11.77 0.42
C CYS A 325 -11.18 10.32 0.08
N TYR A 326 -12.48 9.98 0.10
CA TYR A 326 -12.92 8.64 -0.26
C TYR A 326 -12.85 8.35 -1.78
N ASP A 327 -12.67 9.38 -2.62
CA ASP A 327 -12.61 9.24 -4.08
C ASP A 327 -11.75 10.33 -4.71
N TRP A 328 -10.62 9.93 -5.30
CA TRP A 328 -9.68 10.81 -5.99
C TRP A 328 -9.78 10.76 -7.52
N GLN A 329 -10.83 10.16 -8.08
CA GLN A 329 -11.03 10.09 -9.55
C GLN A 329 -11.48 11.45 -10.13
N VAL A 330 -11.71 11.53 -11.45
CA VAL A 330 -12.35 12.68 -12.13
C VAL A 330 -11.76 14.04 -11.78
N GLY A 331 -10.55 14.31 -12.29
CA GLY A 331 -9.95 15.66 -12.25
C GLY A 331 -9.62 16.17 -10.84
N SER A 332 -9.65 15.32 -9.81
CA SER A 332 -9.36 15.70 -8.42
C SER A 332 -7.98 16.36 -8.24
N ILE A 333 -7.01 15.96 -9.06
CA ILE A 333 -5.71 16.62 -9.18
C ILE A 333 -5.60 17.17 -10.60
N PRO A 334 -5.47 18.50 -10.76
CA PRO A 334 -5.24 19.11 -12.06
C PRO A 334 -3.96 18.58 -12.71
N LEU A 335 -3.96 18.44 -14.03
CA LEU A 335 -2.77 18.01 -14.77
C LEU A 335 -1.61 19.00 -14.59
N VAL A 336 -0.39 18.49 -14.56
CA VAL A 336 0.83 19.31 -14.57
C VAL A 336 1.31 19.39 -16.01
N GLU A 337 0.99 20.48 -16.68
CA GLU A 337 1.24 20.65 -18.12
C GLU A 337 2.55 21.37 -18.45
N SER A 338 3.15 22.05 -17.45
CA SER A 338 4.36 22.84 -17.62
C SER A 338 5.43 22.47 -16.61
N ILE A 339 6.69 22.57 -17.02
CA ILE A 339 7.86 22.39 -16.16
C ILE A 339 7.93 23.51 -15.09
N TRP A 340 7.40 24.68 -15.41
CA TRP A 340 7.37 25.85 -14.53
C TRP A 340 6.25 25.83 -13.48
N ASP A 341 5.45 24.77 -13.46
CA ASP A 341 4.46 24.58 -12.40
C ASP A 341 5.16 24.43 -11.04
N VAL A 342 4.78 25.26 -10.07
CA VAL A 342 5.30 25.26 -8.70
C VAL A 342 5.20 23.89 -8.01
N ARG A 343 4.23 23.06 -8.41
CA ARG A 343 4.08 21.68 -7.92
C ARG A 343 5.30 20.81 -8.22
N ASN A 344 6.04 21.10 -9.29
CA ASN A 344 7.27 20.39 -9.61
C ASN A 344 8.37 20.61 -8.56
N LEU A 345 8.32 21.69 -7.77
CA LEU A 345 9.24 21.87 -6.63
C LEU A 345 9.06 20.78 -5.59
N ALA A 346 7.83 20.35 -5.32
CA ALA A 346 7.55 19.23 -4.41
C ALA A 346 8.11 17.91 -4.97
N THR A 347 7.99 17.69 -6.27
CA THR A 347 8.59 16.54 -6.98
C THR A 347 10.10 16.52 -6.85
N VAL A 348 10.77 17.65 -7.13
CA VAL A 348 12.23 17.78 -7.02
C VAL A 348 12.68 17.58 -5.57
N PHE A 349 11.95 18.16 -4.62
CA PHE A 349 12.24 17.96 -3.20
C PHE A 349 12.11 16.49 -2.78
N LEU A 350 11.05 15.79 -3.19
CA LEU A 350 10.92 14.36 -2.93
C LEU A 350 12.08 13.58 -3.53
N LEU A 351 12.43 13.84 -4.79
CA LEU A 351 13.53 13.17 -5.47
C LEU A 351 14.85 13.39 -4.73
N LEU A 352 15.12 14.62 -4.27
CA LEU A 352 16.30 14.95 -3.47
C LEU A 352 16.31 14.15 -2.15
N VAL A 353 15.19 14.10 -1.42
CA VAL A 353 15.10 13.34 -0.16
C VAL A 353 15.32 11.84 -0.42
N MET A 354 14.66 11.27 -1.43
CA MET A 354 14.78 9.85 -1.74
C MET A 354 16.18 9.47 -2.24
N THR A 355 16.83 10.34 -3.03
CA THR A 355 18.21 10.12 -3.47
C THR A 355 19.19 10.22 -2.30
N LEU A 356 19.04 11.22 -1.40
CA LEU A 356 19.85 11.32 -0.19
C LEU A 356 19.66 10.12 0.75
N LEU A 357 18.44 9.64 0.94
CA LEU A 357 18.17 8.43 1.73
C LEU A 357 18.77 7.17 1.08
N SER A 358 18.70 7.06 -0.24
CA SER A 358 19.30 5.94 -0.98
C SER A 358 20.83 5.99 -0.93
N LEU A 359 21.43 7.16 -1.12
CA LEU A 359 22.87 7.37 -0.95
C LEU A 359 23.31 7.13 0.49
N HIS A 360 22.49 7.55 1.48
CA HIS A 360 22.73 7.23 2.88
C HIS A 360 22.69 5.72 3.10
N CYS A 361 21.73 4.99 2.52
CA CYS A 361 21.66 3.54 2.59
C CYS A 361 22.92 2.87 1.98
N ILE A 362 23.42 3.38 0.86
CA ILE A 362 24.67 2.89 0.22
C ILE A 362 25.92 3.27 1.04
N ALA A 363 25.95 4.44 1.67
CA ALA A 363 27.07 4.87 2.51
C ALA A 363 27.07 4.15 3.87
N ALA A 364 25.89 3.95 4.46
CA ALA A 364 25.61 3.10 5.60
C ALA A 364 26.07 1.66 5.34
N PHE A 365 25.83 1.15 4.13
CA PHE A 365 26.35 -0.13 3.68
C PHE A 365 27.88 -0.19 3.74
N LYS A 366 28.60 0.88 3.35
CA LYS A 366 30.06 0.95 3.52
C LYS A 366 30.52 0.95 4.98
N LYS A 367 29.66 1.34 5.93
CA LYS A 367 29.95 1.45 7.37
C LYS A 367 29.29 0.37 8.23
N LEU A 368 28.51 -0.55 7.64
CA LEU A 368 27.74 -1.61 8.32
C LEU A 368 26.77 -1.15 9.41
N GLU A 369 26.34 0.10 9.35
CA GLU A 369 25.43 0.69 10.32
C GLU A 369 24.21 1.24 9.60
N HIS A 370 23.01 0.95 10.13
CA HIS A 370 21.69 1.49 9.74
C HIS A 370 20.75 0.59 8.89
N LYS A 371 20.41 -0.60 9.42
CA LYS A 371 19.38 -1.50 8.84
C LYS A 371 17.99 -0.86 8.80
N GLU A 372 17.74 0.09 9.69
CA GLU A 372 16.48 0.81 9.84
C GLU A 372 16.09 1.54 8.55
N VAL A 373 17.06 2.22 7.92
CA VAL A 373 16.82 3.00 6.70
C VAL A 373 16.54 2.07 5.51
N LEU A 374 17.26 0.95 5.41
CA LEU A 374 17.04 -0.05 4.37
C LEU A 374 15.63 -0.64 4.47
N VAL A 375 15.25 -1.20 5.64
CA VAL A 375 13.92 -1.83 5.80
C VAL A 375 12.81 -0.80 5.63
N GLY A 376 13.00 0.41 6.17
CA GLY A 376 12.06 1.52 5.98
C GLY A 376 11.84 1.87 4.51
N LEU A 377 12.91 2.00 3.71
CA LEU A 377 12.81 2.25 2.27
C LEU A 377 12.18 1.07 1.51
N LEU A 378 12.54 -0.17 1.85
CA LEU A 378 11.94 -1.35 1.22
C LEU A 378 10.44 -1.42 1.46
N PHE A 379 9.99 -1.24 2.71
CA PHE A 379 8.58 -1.28 3.06
C PHE A 379 7.80 -0.06 2.54
N LEU A 380 8.46 1.08 2.31
CA LEU A 380 7.85 2.27 1.74
C LEU A 380 7.68 2.15 0.21
N VAL A 381 8.75 1.77 -0.50
CA VAL A 381 8.82 1.86 -1.96
C VAL A 381 8.19 0.63 -2.63
N PHE A 382 8.57 -0.58 -2.22
CA PHE A 382 8.16 -1.80 -2.95
C PHE A 382 6.65 -1.98 -3.00
N PRO A 383 5.90 -1.90 -1.87
CA PRO A 383 4.44 -2.01 -1.90
C PRO A 383 3.74 -0.90 -2.70
N PHE A 384 4.40 0.24 -2.90
CA PHE A 384 3.86 1.38 -3.65
C PHE A 384 4.12 1.29 -5.16
N ILE A 385 5.14 0.55 -5.61
CA ILE A 385 5.48 0.41 -7.05
C ILE A 385 4.24 0.06 -7.89
N PRO A 386 3.39 -0.92 -7.52
CA PRO A 386 2.23 -1.25 -8.32
C PRO A 386 1.17 -0.14 -8.43
N ALA A 387 1.17 0.83 -7.53
CA ALA A 387 0.23 1.95 -7.54
C ALA A 387 0.83 3.25 -8.12
N SER A 388 2.13 3.24 -8.46
CA SER A 388 2.89 4.45 -8.81
C SER A 388 2.55 5.08 -10.17
N ASN A 389 1.76 4.41 -11.02
CA ASN A 389 1.53 4.77 -12.43
C ASN A 389 2.81 4.85 -13.31
N LEU A 390 3.99 4.51 -12.79
CA LEU A 390 5.27 4.64 -13.51
C LEU A 390 5.48 3.53 -14.54
N PHE A 391 5.11 2.29 -14.21
CA PHE A 391 5.34 1.11 -15.05
C PHE A 391 4.11 0.67 -15.82
N PHE A 392 2.94 0.88 -15.22
CA PHE A 392 1.66 0.52 -15.80
C PHE A 392 0.60 1.49 -15.37
N ARG A 393 -0.40 1.65 -16.23
CA ARG A 393 -1.57 2.49 -15.97
C ARG A 393 -2.40 1.89 -14.84
N VAL A 394 -2.78 2.74 -13.89
CA VAL A 394 -3.66 2.40 -12.79
C VAL A 394 -4.92 3.27 -12.84
N GLY A 395 -6.07 2.71 -12.48
CA GLY A 395 -7.39 3.38 -12.56
C GLY A 395 -7.70 4.41 -11.48
N PHE A 396 -6.73 4.77 -10.63
CA PHE A 396 -6.90 5.81 -9.61
C PHE A 396 -5.75 6.82 -9.69
N VAL A 397 -6.09 8.08 -9.44
CA VAL A 397 -5.15 9.21 -9.50
C VAL A 397 -4.27 9.25 -8.24
N VAL A 398 -4.89 9.12 -7.06
CA VAL A 398 -4.18 9.05 -5.77
C VAL A 398 -4.47 7.71 -5.12
N ALA A 399 -3.45 7.13 -4.50
CA ALA A 399 -3.50 5.77 -4.00
C ALA A 399 -3.70 5.74 -2.47
N GLU A 400 -4.62 6.56 -1.92
CA GLU A 400 -4.83 6.72 -0.46
C GLU A 400 -4.95 5.37 0.25
N ARG A 401 -5.90 4.53 -0.21
CA ARG A 401 -6.08 3.15 0.27
C ARG A 401 -4.82 2.28 0.17
N VAL A 402 -4.02 2.45 -0.89
CA VAL A 402 -2.81 1.64 -1.11
C VAL A 402 -1.66 2.05 -0.19
N LEU A 403 -1.69 3.28 0.35
CA LEU A 403 -0.68 3.78 1.28
C LEU A 403 -0.68 3.06 2.64
N TYR A 404 -1.65 2.18 2.92
CA TYR A 404 -1.65 1.35 4.12
C TYR A 404 -0.35 0.56 4.31
N MET A 405 0.12 -0.20 3.30
CA MET A 405 1.40 -0.93 3.44
C MET A 405 2.64 -0.01 3.44
N PRO A 406 2.79 0.94 2.49
CA PRO A 406 3.88 1.92 2.50
C PRO A 406 4.04 2.69 3.80
N SER A 407 2.93 2.95 4.51
CA SER A 407 2.96 3.66 5.79
C SER A 407 3.79 2.95 6.87
N MET A 408 3.96 1.61 6.80
CA MET A 408 4.88 0.89 7.71
C MET A 408 6.32 1.36 7.52
N GLY A 409 6.77 1.44 6.26
CA GLY A 409 8.11 1.92 5.92
C GLY A 409 8.30 3.39 6.30
N TYR A 410 7.28 4.22 6.08
CA TYR A 410 7.24 5.59 6.56
C TYR A 410 7.41 5.67 8.08
N CYS A 411 6.63 4.93 8.86
CA CYS A 411 6.70 4.96 10.33
C CYS A 411 8.10 4.56 10.84
N ILE A 412 8.73 3.56 10.22
CA ILE A 412 10.10 3.14 10.54
C ILE A 412 11.09 4.28 10.28
N LEU A 413 11.06 4.89 9.09
CA LEU A 413 11.95 6.00 8.71
C LEU A 413 11.71 7.24 9.59
N PHE A 414 10.44 7.52 9.89
CA PHE A 414 10.03 8.62 10.74
C PHE A 414 10.62 8.47 12.14
N VAL A 415 10.37 7.35 12.82
CA VAL A 415 10.91 7.09 14.16
C VAL A 415 12.44 7.05 14.18
N HIS A 416 13.08 6.52 13.13
CA HIS A 416 14.54 6.57 12.99
C HIS A 416 15.06 8.00 12.89
N GLY A 417 14.46 8.82 12.01
CA GLY A 417 14.81 10.24 11.84
C GLY A 417 14.61 11.03 13.13
N LEU A 418 13.52 10.76 13.83
CA LEU A 418 13.23 11.35 15.14
C LEU A 418 14.27 11.01 16.20
N LYS A 419 14.71 9.74 16.28
CA LYS A 419 15.81 9.33 17.17
C LYS A 419 17.10 10.09 16.85
N LYS A 420 17.48 10.19 15.57
CA LYS A 420 18.66 10.92 15.13
C LYS A 420 18.58 12.41 15.49
N LEU A 421 17.41 13.02 15.29
CA LEU A 421 17.16 14.41 15.66
C LEU A 421 17.29 14.63 17.18
N SER A 422 16.75 13.72 17.99
CA SER A 422 16.89 13.75 19.45
C SER A 422 18.35 13.69 19.90
N THR A 423 19.17 12.84 19.26
CA THR A 423 20.59 12.75 19.57
C THR A 423 21.39 13.98 19.15
N TRP A 424 20.98 14.65 18.06
CA TRP A 424 21.64 15.86 17.55
C TRP A 424 21.31 17.08 18.41
N LEU A 425 20.04 17.22 18.81
CA LEU A 425 19.55 18.30 19.66
C LEU A 425 19.75 17.98 21.16
N ASN A 426 20.97 17.63 21.57
CA ASN A 426 21.27 17.15 22.94
C ASN A 426 20.82 18.13 24.07
N LYS A 427 20.60 19.41 23.75
CA LYS A 427 20.01 20.45 24.64
C LYS A 427 18.48 20.34 24.87
N TRP A 428 17.78 19.60 24.01
CA TRP A 428 16.31 19.57 23.89
C TRP A 428 15.75 18.18 24.20
N ARG A 429 16.43 17.43 25.08
CA ARG A 429 16.08 16.05 25.44
C ARG A 429 14.65 15.84 25.93
N ILE A 430 13.99 16.87 26.48
CA ILE A 430 12.60 16.82 26.95
C ILE A 430 11.63 17.28 25.85
N THR A 431 11.98 18.31 25.08
CA THR A 431 11.06 18.90 24.11
C THR A 431 10.81 18.00 22.90
N VAL A 432 11.79 17.19 22.52
CA VAL A 432 11.69 16.25 21.41
C VAL A 432 10.66 15.14 21.72
N PRO A 433 10.72 14.42 22.87
CA PRO A 433 9.65 13.52 23.31
C PRO A 433 8.27 14.17 23.46
N THR A 434 8.19 15.41 23.99
CA THR A 434 6.89 16.09 24.12
C THR A 434 6.27 16.40 22.76
N LEU A 435 7.09 16.79 21.77
CA LEU A 435 6.61 16.99 20.40
C LEU A 435 6.10 15.68 19.79
N PHE A 436 6.71 14.54 20.12
CA PHE A 436 6.25 13.23 19.67
C PHE A 436 4.92 12.84 20.28
N ALA A 437 4.75 13.05 21.58
CA ALA A 437 3.48 12.82 22.25
C ALA A 437 2.37 13.70 21.64
N LEU A 438 2.68 14.97 21.35
CA LEU A 438 1.74 15.89 20.72
C LEU A 438 1.38 15.46 19.29
N LEU A 439 2.36 15.01 18.49
CA LEU A 439 2.09 14.50 17.16
C LEU A 439 1.25 13.20 17.18
N LEU A 440 1.52 12.30 18.12
CA LEU A 440 0.73 11.09 18.30
C LEU A 440 -0.72 11.43 18.67
N LEU A 441 -0.92 12.40 19.57
CA LEU A 441 -2.25 12.92 19.90
C LEU A 441 -2.94 13.58 18.70
N LEU A 442 -2.21 14.36 17.89
CA LEU A 442 -2.75 14.97 16.67
C LEU A 442 -3.18 13.90 15.65
N PHE A 443 -2.38 12.87 15.44
CA PHE A 443 -2.74 11.75 14.55
C PHE A 443 -3.94 10.99 15.09
N SER A 444 -3.98 10.73 16.40
CA SER A 444 -5.10 10.06 17.04
C SER A 444 -6.40 10.88 16.89
N TRP A 445 -6.35 12.18 17.16
CA TRP A 445 -7.47 13.10 16.95
C TRP A 445 -7.92 13.14 15.49
N LYS A 446 -6.97 13.25 14.55
CA LYS A 446 -7.26 13.27 13.12
C LYS A 446 -7.88 11.96 12.65
N THR A 447 -7.44 10.82 13.16
CA THR A 447 -8.02 9.49 12.88
C THR A 447 -9.46 9.38 13.39
N VAL A 448 -9.73 9.86 14.61
CA VAL A 448 -11.10 9.93 15.15
C VAL A 448 -11.97 10.83 14.27
N LYS A 449 -11.47 12.02 13.92
CA LYS A 449 -12.20 12.96 13.06
C LYS A 449 -12.46 12.39 11.66
N GLN A 450 -11.51 11.65 11.12
CA GLN A 450 -11.67 10.98 9.83
C GLN A 450 -12.72 9.87 9.94
N ASN A 451 -12.76 9.10 11.03
CA ASN A 451 -13.78 8.07 11.22
C ASN A 451 -15.20 8.64 11.26
N GLU A 452 -15.40 9.86 11.78
CA GLU A 452 -16.71 10.53 11.74
C GLU A 452 -17.24 10.71 10.30
N ILE A 453 -16.36 10.94 9.33
CA ILE A 453 -16.73 11.08 7.91
C ILE A 453 -17.32 9.77 7.39
N TRP A 454 -16.79 8.63 7.83
CA TRP A 454 -17.21 7.29 7.40
C TRP A 454 -18.45 6.74 8.12
N LEU A 455 -19.01 7.47 9.09
CA LEU A 455 -20.17 7.03 9.87
C LEU A 455 -21.46 6.96 9.05
N SER A 456 -21.68 7.92 8.14
CA SER A 456 -22.93 8.06 7.40
C SER A 456 -22.70 8.39 5.94
N ARG A 457 -23.70 8.08 5.11
CA ARG A 457 -23.70 8.45 3.69
C ARG A 457 -23.64 9.97 3.49
N GLU A 458 -24.30 10.73 4.36
CA GLU A 458 -24.30 12.20 4.31
C GLU A 458 -22.92 12.79 4.62
N SER A 459 -22.34 12.38 5.76
CA SER A 459 -21.01 12.87 6.18
C SER A 459 -19.94 12.55 5.14
N LEU A 460 -20.01 11.35 4.55
CA LEU A 460 -19.09 10.90 3.51
C LEU A 460 -19.16 11.80 2.27
N PHE A 461 -20.36 11.96 1.69
CA PHE A 461 -20.53 12.74 0.47
C PHE A 461 -20.37 14.25 0.68
N SER A 462 -20.84 14.78 1.81
CA SER A 462 -20.63 16.19 2.18
C SER A 462 -19.14 16.49 2.33
N SER A 463 -18.38 15.59 2.97
CA SER A 463 -16.91 15.74 3.05
C SER A 463 -16.25 15.69 1.67
N GLY A 464 -16.73 14.84 0.75
CA GLY A 464 -16.21 14.79 -0.61
C GLY A 464 -16.32 16.12 -1.34
N VAL A 465 -17.49 16.76 -1.27
CA VAL A 465 -17.72 18.09 -1.87
C VAL A 465 -16.85 19.17 -1.20
N LYS A 466 -16.63 19.09 0.12
CA LYS A 466 -15.75 20.04 0.84
C LYS A 466 -14.28 19.88 0.45
N THR A 467 -13.81 18.65 0.32
CA THR A 467 -12.40 18.35 -0.02
C THR A 467 -12.12 18.58 -1.50
N LEU A 468 -13.07 18.25 -2.38
CA LEU A 468 -12.92 18.27 -3.84
C LEU A 468 -14.08 19.04 -4.51
N PRO A 469 -14.20 20.36 -4.31
CA PRO A 469 -15.33 21.16 -4.82
C PRO A 469 -15.36 21.26 -6.36
N HIS A 470 -14.26 20.92 -7.03
CA HIS A 470 -14.16 20.93 -8.49
C HIS A 470 -14.31 19.54 -9.13
N ASN A 471 -14.72 18.53 -8.37
CA ASN A 471 -14.93 17.18 -8.88
C ASN A 471 -16.42 16.94 -9.20
N ALA A 472 -16.74 16.73 -10.48
CA ALA A 472 -18.13 16.53 -10.93
C ALA A 472 -18.79 15.29 -10.30
N LYS A 473 -18.01 14.22 -10.07
CA LYS A 473 -18.50 12.95 -9.55
C LYS A 473 -18.93 13.05 -8.09
N VAL A 474 -18.19 13.77 -7.25
CA VAL A 474 -18.57 13.96 -5.83
C VAL A 474 -19.85 14.78 -5.72
N HIS A 475 -20.01 15.83 -6.55
CA HIS A 475 -21.24 16.60 -6.64
C HIS A 475 -22.42 15.74 -7.11
N TYR A 476 -22.25 14.93 -8.15
CA TYR A 476 -23.29 14.02 -8.64
C TYR A 476 -23.70 12.99 -7.58
N ASN A 477 -22.75 12.39 -6.86
CA ASN A 477 -23.04 11.42 -5.81
C ASN A 477 -23.76 12.06 -4.62
N TYR A 478 -23.36 13.26 -4.20
CA TYR A 478 -24.06 14.00 -3.16
C TYR A 478 -25.47 14.41 -3.60
N ALA A 479 -25.65 14.81 -4.86
CA ALA A 479 -26.96 15.10 -5.44
C ALA A 479 -27.90 13.87 -5.46
N ASN A 480 -27.38 12.68 -5.79
CA ASN A 480 -28.15 11.44 -5.69
C ASN A 480 -28.61 11.19 -4.25
N PHE A 481 -27.70 11.35 -3.27
CA PHE A 481 -28.07 11.20 -1.86
C PHE A 481 -29.14 12.21 -1.43
N LEU A 482 -28.98 13.48 -1.77
CA LEU A 482 -29.97 14.53 -1.46
C LEU A 482 -31.32 14.25 -2.11
N LYS A 483 -31.33 13.77 -3.35
CA LYS A 483 -32.54 13.30 -4.05
C LYS A 483 -33.20 12.15 -3.29
N ASP A 484 -32.44 11.15 -2.87
CA ASP A 484 -32.96 10.00 -2.10
C ASP A 484 -33.58 10.44 -0.76
N GLN A 485 -33.09 11.54 -0.18
CA GLN A 485 -33.66 12.15 1.05
C GLN A 485 -34.83 13.11 0.78
N GLY A 486 -35.25 13.30 -0.48
CA GLY A 486 -36.29 14.25 -0.86
C GLY A 486 -35.87 15.72 -0.85
N ARG A 487 -34.58 16.02 -0.59
CA ARG A 487 -33.99 17.38 -0.59
C ARG A 487 -33.71 17.84 -2.02
N ASN A 488 -34.77 17.96 -2.81
CA ASN A 488 -34.70 18.14 -4.26
C ASN A 488 -34.02 19.45 -4.71
N VAL A 489 -34.22 20.55 -3.97
CA VAL A 489 -33.63 21.86 -4.30
C VAL A 489 -32.10 21.80 -4.22
N GLU A 490 -31.57 21.21 -3.17
CA GLU A 490 -30.12 21.02 -2.99
C GLU A 490 -29.57 20.02 -4.00
N ALA A 491 -30.31 18.93 -4.27
CA ALA A 491 -29.93 17.97 -5.30
C ALA A 491 -29.78 18.64 -6.68
N ILE A 492 -30.74 19.49 -7.08
CA ILE A 492 -30.68 20.26 -8.33
C ILE A 492 -29.44 21.16 -8.37
N TYR A 493 -29.11 21.86 -7.28
CA TYR A 493 -27.90 22.68 -7.20
C TYR A 493 -26.64 21.85 -7.46
N HIS A 494 -26.51 20.69 -6.81
CA HIS A 494 -25.34 19.84 -6.99
C HIS A 494 -25.30 19.16 -8.36
N TYR A 495 -26.42 18.75 -8.95
CA TYR A 495 -26.45 18.25 -10.34
C TYR A 495 -26.06 19.34 -11.35
N LYS A 496 -26.57 20.57 -11.20
CA LYS A 496 -26.18 21.70 -12.06
C LYS A 496 -24.69 21.99 -11.92
N THR A 497 -24.14 21.91 -10.71
CA THR A 497 -22.71 22.07 -10.47
C THR A 497 -21.89 20.95 -11.12
N ALA A 498 -22.33 19.69 -10.99
CA ALA A 498 -21.71 18.56 -11.66
C ALA A 498 -21.69 18.73 -13.19
N LEU A 499 -22.77 19.25 -13.78
CA LEU A 499 -22.84 19.54 -15.23
C LEU A 499 -22.00 20.75 -15.66
N LYS A 500 -21.83 21.76 -14.80
CA LYS A 500 -20.87 22.85 -15.06
C LYS A 500 -19.44 22.32 -15.13
N LEU A 501 -19.08 21.41 -14.22
CA LEU A 501 -17.75 20.81 -14.15
C LEU A 501 -17.54 19.74 -15.24
N TYR A 502 -18.59 18.99 -15.59
CA TYR A 502 -18.55 17.96 -16.62
C TYR A 502 -19.84 17.99 -17.47
N PRO A 503 -19.87 18.79 -18.56
CA PRO A 503 -21.07 18.97 -19.39
C PRO A 503 -21.57 17.71 -20.09
N ARG A 504 -20.71 16.70 -20.28
CA ARG A 504 -21.03 15.43 -20.97
C ARG A 504 -21.56 14.34 -20.01
N HIS A 505 -22.11 14.71 -18.85
CA HIS A 505 -22.61 13.77 -17.86
C HIS A 505 -24.08 13.36 -18.13
N ALA A 506 -24.29 12.36 -18.99
CA ALA A 506 -25.63 11.89 -19.37
C ALA A 506 -26.53 11.53 -18.15
N SER A 507 -26.00 10.81 -17.16
CA SER A 507 -26.80 10.44 -15.96
C SER A 507 -27.19 11.62 -15.08
N ALA A 508 -26.37 12.68 -15.00
CA ALA A 508 -26.72 13.88 -14.24
C ALA A 508 -27.84 14.67 -14.93
N LEU A 509 -27.81 14.76 -16.27
CA LEU A 509 -28.91 15.33 -17.07
C LEU A 509 -30.20 14.55 -16.84
N ASN A 510 -30.17 13.22 -16.94
CA ASN A 510 -31.33 12.38 -16.67
C ASN A 510 -31.92 12.63 -15.27
N ASN A 511 -31.08 12.67 -14.24
CA ASN A 511 -31.56 12.89 -12.87
C ASN A 511 -32.09 14.31 -12.65
N LEU A 512 -31.51 15.32 -13.32
CA LEU A 512 -32.07 16.67 -13.36
C LEU A 512 -33.46 16.68 -13.99
N GLY A 513 -33.64 15.98 -15.11
CA GLY A 513 -34.94 15.81 -15.74
C GLY A 513 -35.99 15.27 -14.76
N THR A 514 -35.64 14.27 -13.95
CA THR A 514 -36.58 13.70 -12.95
C THR A 514 -36.96 14.64 -11.80
N LEU A 515 -36.17 15.69 -11.56
CA LEU A 515 -36.41 16.68 -10.50
C LEU A 515 -37.01 17.99 -11.04
N THR A 516 -37.10 18.12 -12.36
CA THR A 516 -37.58 19.34 -13.02
C THR A 516 -39.08 19.26 -13.19
N LYS A 517 -39.80 20.26 -12.69
CA LYS A 517 -41.27 20.32 -12.78
C LYS A 517 -41.76 20.73 -14.17
N ASP A 518 -40.99 21.56 -14.86
CA ASP A 518 -41.29 21.95 -16.23
C ASP A 518 -41.05 20.76 -17.17
N VAL A 519 -42.13 20.28 -17.77
CA VAL A 519 -42.15 19.16 -18.70
C VAL A 519 -41.30 19.44 -19.95
N VAL A 520 -41.23 20.70 -20.40
CA VAL A 520 -40.44 21.09 -21.58
C VAL A 520 -38.95 21.02 -21.25
N GLU A 521 -38.55 21.57 -20.11
CA GLU A 521 -37.16 21.52 -19.64
C GLU A 521 -36.72 20.07 -19.33
N ALA A 522 -37.58 19.27 -18.68
CA ALA A 522 -37.31 17.86 -18.42
C ALA A 522 -37.09 17.06 -19.71
N LYS A 523 -37.92 17.31 -20.74
CA LYS A 523 -37.77 16.70 -22.07
C LYS A 523 -36.43 17.06 -22.73
N ASP A 524 -36.00 18.31 -22.62
CA ASP A 524 -34.69 18.74 -23.13
C ASP A 524 -33.55 18.00 -22.43
N TYR A 525 -33.60 17.90 -21.09
CA TYR A 525 -32.59 17.14 -20.34
C TYR A 525 -32.50 15.67 -20.76
N TYR A 526 -33.63 14.98 -20.94
CA TYR A 526 -33.62 13.60 -21.41
C TYR A 526 -33.08 13.47 -22.84
N ARG A 527 -33.47 14.37 -23.75
CA ARG A 527 -32.95 14.38 -25.13
C ARG A 527 -31.44 14.60 -25.16
N ARG A 528 -30.93 15.55 -24.38
CA ARG A 528 -29.49 15.82 -24.27
C ARG A 528 -28.74 14.64 -23.65
N ALA A 529 -29.32 13.97 -22.66
CA ALA A 529 -28.75 12.75 -22.10
C ALA A 529 -28.61 11.66 -23.18
N LEU A 530 -29.62 11.49 -24.03
CA LEU A 530 -29.62 10.52 -25.13
C LEU A 530 -28.73 10.92 -26.31
N GLN A 531 -28.55 12.22 -26.56
CA GLN A 531 -27.53 12.69 -27.53
C GLN A 531 -26.11 12.32 -27.08
N LEU A 532 -25.84 12.39 -25.78
CA LEU A 532 -24.54 12.04 -25.21
C LEU A 532 -24.35 10.52 -25.08
N ASN A 533 -25.41 9.80 -24.73
CA ASN A 533 -25.43 8.35 -24.64
C ASN A 533 -26.77 7.81 -25.17
N PRO A 534 -26.84 7.42 -26.46
CA PRO A 534 -28.07 6.91 -27.07
C PRO A 534 -28.62 5.64 -26.42
N GLN A 535 -27.78 4.87 -25.72
CA GLN A 535 -28.13 3.61 -25.07
C GLN A 535 -28.46 3.80 -23.58
N HIS A 536 -28.68 5.03 -23.13
CA HIS A 536 -28.97 5.32 -21.72
C HIS A 536 -30.40 4.89 -21.37
N ASN A 537 -30.53 3.66 -20.86
CA ASN A 537 -31.82 3.03 -20.58
C ASN A 537 -32.77 3.88 -19.70
N ARG A 538 -32.30 4.48 -18.61
CA ARG A 538 -33.14 5.30 -17.72
C ARG A 538 -33.60 6.58 -18.40
N ALA A 539 -32.79 7.18 -19.28
CA ALA A 539 -33.21 8.35 -20.04
C ALA A 539 -34.24 7.99 -21.13
N LEU A 540 -34.08 6.84 -21.79
CA LEU A 540 -35.08 6.30 -22.73
C LEU A 540 -36.41 6.05 -22.03
N PHE A 541 -36.38 5.39 -20.88
CA PHE A 541 -37.54 5.13 -20.03
C PHE A 541 -38.25 6.42 -19.61
N ASN A 542 -37.51 7.38 -19.04
CA ASN A 542 -38.09 8.62 -18.56
C ASN A 542 -38.70 9.45 -19.70
N LEU A 543 -38.04 9.50 -20.86
CA LEU A 543 -38.58 10.17 -22.05
C LEU A 543 -39.80 9.42 -22.61
N GLY A 544 -39.78 8.09 -22.62
CA GLY A 544 -40.90 7.24 -23.03
C GLY A 544 -42.13 7.47 -22.15
N ASN A 545 -41.97 7.49 -20.83
CA ASN A 545 -43.06 7.81 -19.90
C ASN A 545 -43.56 9.25 -20.04
N LEU A 546 -42.67 10.19 -20.36
CA LEU A 546 -43.08 11.56 -20.67
C LEU A 546 -43.94 11.61 -21.95
N PHE A 547 -43.59 10.86 -22.99
CA PHE A 547 -44.39 10.76 -24.22
C PHE A 547 -45.72 10.02 -23.99
N LYS A 548 -45.72 8.97 -23.17
CA LYS A 548 -46.96 8.32 -22.72
C LYS A 548 -47.91 9.34 -22.10
N SER A 549 -47.43 10.17 -21.17
CA SER A 549 -48.24 11.23 -20.53
C SER A 549 -48.73 12.33 -21.49
N GLN A 550 -48.05 12.52 -22.63
CA GLN A 550 -48.43 13.47 -23.68
C GLN A 550 -49.37 12.88 -24.74
N GLY A 551 -49.84 11.64 -24.56
CA GLY A 551 -50.68 10.94 -25.55
C GLY A 551 -49.92 10.40 -26.76
N LYS A 552 -48.59 10.53 -26.77
CA LYS A 552 -47.68 10.09 -27.83
C LYS A 552 -47.34 8.60 -27.67
N LYS A 553 -48.37 7.75 -27.75
CA LYS A 553 -48.29 6.34 -27.34
C LYS A 553 -47.29 5.53 -28.19
N GLU A 554 -47.30 5.68 -29.52
CA GLU A 554 -46.39 4.91 -30.39
C GLU A 554 -44.92 5.28 -30.20
N GLU A 555 -44.61 6.59 -30.07
CA GLU A 555 -43.25 7.05 -29.79
C GLU A 555 -42.77 6.56 -28.40
N ALA A 556 -43.68 6.49 -27.43
CA ALA A 556 -43.39 5.96 -26.09
C ALA A 556 -43.09 4.44 -26.12
N VAL A 557 -43.85 3.65 -26.88
CA VAL A 557 -43.61 2.20 -27.05
C VAL A 557 -42.20 1.94 -27.59
N ILE A 558 -41.76 2.70 -28.61
CA ILE A 558 -40.42 2.56 -29.18
C ILE A 558 -39.34 2.83 -28.12
N LEU A 559 -39.44 3.95 -27.41
CA LEU A 559 -38.46 4.34 -26.39
C LEU A 559 -38.41 3.34 -25.21
N LEU A 560 -39.56 2.82 -24.78
CA LEU A 560 -39.62 1.83 -23.70
C LEU A 560 -39.05 0.48 -24.13
N ARG A 561 -39.30 0.04 -25.38
CA ARG A 561 -38.65 -1.15 -25.96
C ARG A 561 -37.14 -0.99 -26.03
N ASP A 562 -36.64 0.17 -26.47
CA ASP A 562 -35.20 0.44 -26.49
C ASP A 562 -34.61 0.48 -25.07
N SER A 563 -35.33 1.05 -24.10
CA SER A 563 -34.91 1.01 -22.70
C SER A 563 -34.70 -0.42 -22.19
N ILE A 564 -35.63 -1.33 -22.50
CA ILE A 564 -35.51 -2.75 -22.15
C ILE A 564 -34.34 -3.41 -22.89
N LYS A 565 -34.19 -3.15 -24.19
CA LYS A 565 -33.09 -3.68 -25.01
C LYS A 565 -31.72 -3.32 -24.46
N TYR A 566 -31.53 -2.07 -24.02
CA TYR A 566 -30.27 -1.60 -23.42
C TYR A 566 -30.21 -1.80 -21.89
N GLY A 567 -31.27 -2.32 -21.28
CA GLY A 567 -31.41 -2.50 -19.84
C GLY A 567 -32.35 -3.65 -19.49
N PRO A 568 -31.99 -4.91 -19.81
CA PRO A 568 -32.88 -6.06 -19.58
C PRO A 568 -33.17 -6.30 -18.09
N GLU A 569 -32.31 -5.84 -17.18
CA GLU A 569 -32.54 -5.93 -15.73
C GLU A 569 -33.32 -4.70 -15.17
N PHE A 570 -34.06 -3.95 -16.00
CA PHE A 570 -34.79 -2.75 -15.59
C PHE A 570 -36.31 -2.98 -15.53
N ALA A 571 -36.78 -3.52 -14.40
CA ALA A 571 -38.17 -3.91 -14.17
C ALA A 571 -39.21 -2.80 -14.45
N ASP A 572 -38.94 -1.55 -14.06
CA ASP A 572 -39.89 -0.44 -14.25
C ASP A 572 -40.22 -0.22 -15.73
N ALA A 573 -39.26 -0.45 -16.63
CA ALA A 573 -39.46 -0.31 -18.07
C ALA A 573 -40.40 -1.38 -18.63
N TYR A 574 -40.31 -2.62 -18.15
CA TYR A 574 -41.25 -3.68 -18.51
C TYR A 574 -42.67 -3.34 -18.03
N SER A 575 -42.82 -2.94 -16.76
CA SER A 575 -44.13 -2.55 -16.22
C SER A 575 -44.73 -1.39 -17.01
N SER A 576 -43.94 -0.36 -17.33
CA SER A 576 -44.42 0.80 -18.09
C SER A 576 -44.81 0.47 -19.52
N LEU A 577 -44.04 -0.39 -20.20
CA LEU A 577 -44.35 -0.85 -21.55
C LEU A 577 -45.61 -1.73 -21.57
N ALA A 578 -45.69 -2.71 -20.67
CA ALA A 578 -46.82 -3.63 -20.61
C ALA A 578 -48.12 -2.89 -20.26
N SER A 579 -48.08 -1.97 -19.28
CA SER A 579 -49.20 -1.08 -18.95
C SER A 579 -49.63 -0.24 -20.17
N LEU A 580 -48.68 0.34 -20.90
CA LEU A 580 -49.00 1.13 -22.10
C LEU A 580 -49.64 0.28 -23.21
N LEU A 581 -49.19 -0.96 -23.40
CA LEU A 581 -49.77 -1.89 -24.37
C LEU A 581 -51.18 -2.34 -23.95
N ALA A 582 -51.40 -2.59 -22.67
CA ALA A 582 -52.72 -2.90 -22.12
C ALA A 582 -53.71 -1.74 -22.31
N GLU A 583 -53.27 -0.49 -22.09
CA GLU A 583 -54.04 0.73 -22.40
C GLU A 583 -54.34 0.94 -23.91
N GLN A 584 -53.68 0.17 -24.78
CA GLN A 584 -53.94 0.12 -26.22
C GLN A 584 -54.74 -1.15 -26.62
N GLU A 585 -55.29 -1.88 -25.65
CA GLU A 585 -56.00 -3.16 -25.84
C GLU A 585 -55.13 -4.28 -26.46
N ARG A 586 -53.82 -4.11 -26.47
CA ARG A 586 -52.84 -5.10 -26.99
C ARG A 586 -52.46 -6.09 -25.89
N LEU A 587 -53.47 -6.75 -25.30
CA LEU A 587 -53.32 -7.55 -24.09
C LEU A 587 -52.29 -8.69 -24.24
N LYS A 588 -52.28 -9.37 -25.38
CA LYS A 588 -51.31 -10.46 -25.64
C LYS A 588 -49.86 -9.97 -25.60
N GLU A 589 -49.56 -8.85 -26.25
CA GLU A 589 -48.22 -8.28 -26.23
C GLU A 589 -47.85 -7.77 -24.82
N ALA A 590 -48.81 -7.21 -24.08
CA ALA A 590 -48.59 -6.79 -22.70
C ALA A 590 -48.21 -7.98 -21.79
N GLU A 591 -48.92 -9.10 -21.92
CA GLU A 591 -48.64 -10.34 -21.18
C GLU A 591 -47.25 -10.90 -21.51
N GLU A 592 -46.87 -10.91 -22.80
CA GLU A 592 -45.53 -11.32 -23.23
C GLU A 592 -44.43 -10.44 -22.62
N VAL A 593 -44.64 -9.12 -22.58
CA VAL A 593 -43.69 -8.20 -21.96
C VAL A 593 -43.58 -8.44 -20.46
N TYR A 594 -44.69 -8.69 -19.75
CA TYR A 594 -44.64 -9.02 -18.33
C TYR A 594 -43.87 -10.32 -18.06
N LYS A 595 -44.16 -11.39 -18.82
CA LYS A 595 -43.46 -12.68 -18.69
C LYS A 595 -41.96 -12.52 -18.93
N ALA A 596 -41.58 -11.83 -20.02
CA ALA A 596 -40.17 -11.54 -20.31
C ALA A 596 -39.52 -10.70 -19.20
N GLY A 597 -40.26 -9.75 -18.62
CA GLY A 597 -39.80 -8.96 -17.48
C GLY A 597 -39.53 -9.82 -16.25
N ILE A 598 -40.42 -10.77 -15.92
CA ILE A 598 -40.25 -11.68 -14.79
C ILE A 598 -39.04 -12.60 -14.98
N GLU A 599 -38.81 -13.08 -16.20
CA GLU A 599 -37.63 -13.88 -16.53
C GLU A 599 -36.31 -13.11 -16.34
N ASN A 600 -36.28 -11.84 -16.79
CA ASN A 600 -35.07 -11.01 -16.69
C ASN A 600 -34.90 -10.35 -15.31
N CYS A 601 -35.99 -10.12 -14.58
CA CYS A 601 -36.03 -9.44 -13.29
C CYS A 601 -36.78 -10.27 -12.22
N PRO A 602 -36.37 -11.52 -11.92
CA PRO A 602 -37.15 -12.42 -11.07
C PRO A 602 -37.34 -11.93 -9.63
N GLU A 603 -36.45 -11.05 -9.18
CA GLU A 603 -36.43 -10.50 -7.82
C GLU A 603 -37.32 -9.25 -7.64
N SER A 604 -37.94 -8.73 -8.71
CA SER A 604 -38.70 -7.48 -8.65
C SER A 604 -40.13 -7.71 -8.16
N SER A 605 -40.39 -7.46 -6.86
CA SER A 605 -41.73 -7.57 -6.27
C SER A 605 -42.77 -6.72 -6.99
N ASP A 606 -42.40 -5.51 -7.38
CA ASP A 606 -43.32 -4.56 -8.02
C ASP A 606 -43.75 -5.04 -9.40
N LEU A 607 -42.83 -5.68 -10.14
CA LEU A 607 -43.14 -6.25 -11.46
C LEU A 607 -44.08 -7.44 -11.35
N HIS A 608 -43.86 -8.33 -10.37
CA HIS A 608 -44.77 -9.45 -10.07
C HIS A 608 -46.16 -8.94 -9.68
N ASN A 609 -46.21 -7.92 -8.82
CA ASN A 609 -47.46 -7.29 -8.41
C ASN A 609 -48.21 -6.68 -9.60
N ASN A 610 -47.52 -5.89 -10.43
CA ASN A 610 -48.13 -5.26 -11.61
C ASN A 610 -48.64 -6.30 -12.62
N TYR A 611 -47.91 -7.41 -12.78
CA TYR A 611 -48.38 -8.51 -13.62
C TYR A 611 -49.60 -9.21 -13.02
N GLY A 612 -49.61 -9.44 -11.71
CA GLY A 612 -50.78 -9.99 -11.01
C GLY A 612 -52.02 -9.10 -11.16
N VAL A 613 -51.86 -7.79 -11.02
CA VAL A 613 -52.95 -6.81 -11.26
C VAL A 613 -53.43 -6.90 -12.71
N PHE A 614 -52.51 -6.93 -13.67
CA PHE A 614 -52.86 -7.10 -15.08
C PHE A 614 -53.69 -8.37 -15.34
N LEU A 615 -53.29 -9.51 -14.76
CA LEU A 615 -54.05 -10.77 -14.91
C LEU A 615 -55.46 -10.65 -14.31
N VAL A 616 -55.59 -10.06 -13.12
CA VAL A 616 -56.90 -9.83 -12.50
C VAL A 616 -57.80 -8.96 -13.40
N ASP A 617 -57.23 -7.91 -14.00
CA ASP A 617 -57.97 -7.00 -14.87
C ASP A 617 -58.37 -7.65 -16.21
N THR A 618 -57.63 -8.66 -16.68
CA THR A 618 -57.90 -9.35 -17.94
C THR A 618 -58.72 -10.64 -17.84
N GLY A 619 -58.99 -11.11 -16.62
CA GLY A 619 -59.65 -12.40 -16.36
C GLY A 619 -58.72 -13.59 -16.60
#